data_AF-A0A937XXQ8-F1
#
_entry.id   AF-A0A937XXQ8-F1
#
_cell.length_a   1.000
_cell.length_b   1.000
_cell.length_c   1.000
_cell.angle_alpha   90.00
_cell.angle_beta   90.00
_cell.angle_gamma   90.00
#
_symmetry.space_group_name_H-M   'P 1'
#
loop_
_entity.id
_entity.type
_entity.pdbx_description
1 polymer ?
#
loop_
_entity_poly.entity_id
_entity_poly.type
_entity_poly.pdbx_seq_one_letter_code
_entity_poly.pdbx_strand_id
1 'polypeptide(L)'
;MRLTLLVAALLAAAPGLRAQDGEVRTLQVEGEARIEYRLRTHPADAHVIALAVALAPDTALNAAKLLNLHLSAGNLEEAAALSTSPKRRFEVLQDYRQSVGAEEFKRVFAQYFDLANRLLAEVVIDRHRLLIWELRGAAGAPSHLAGQYFIEVDGKYLLNDVPSPARSQLRRVLEAYRAGKLP
;
A
#
# COMPACT_ATOMS: atom_id res chain seq x y z
N MET A 1 -39.42 41.08 -34.92
CA MET A 1 -39.56 39.68 -34.46
C MET A 1 -38.58 39.45 -33.32
N ARG A 2 -39.10 39.10 -32.15
CA ARG A 2 -38.35 38.81 -30.93
C ARG A 2 -37.89 37.34 -30.98
N LEU A 3 -36.61 37.07 -30.81
CA LEU A 3 -36.15 35.77 -30.33
C LEU A 3 -35.18 36.01 -29.19
N THR A 4 -35.71 35.90 -27.98
CA THR A 4 -35.00 35.93 -26.72
C THR A 4 -34.40 34.53 -26.51
N LEU A 5 -33.10 34.36 -26.65
CA LEU A 5 -32.41 33.14 -26.20
C LEU A 5 -31.87 33.39 -24.79
N LEU A 6 -32.60 32.87 -23.79
CA LEU A 6 -32.06 32.62 -22.46
C LEU A 6 -31.09 31.45 -22.58
N VAL A 7 -29.79 31.72 -22.44
CA VAL A 7 -28.80 30.68 -22.15
C VAL A 7 -28.72 30.58 -20.63
N ALA A 8 -29.42 29.60 -20.06
CA ALA A 8 -29.25 29.20 -18.68
C ALA A 8 -27.87 28.54 -18.53
N ALA A 9 -26.93 29.24 -17.91
CA ALA A 9 -25.66 28.66 -17.48
C ALA A 9 -25.95 27.69 -16.32
N LEU A 10 -26.04 26.39 -16.63
CA LEU A 10 -25.89 25.35 -15.62
C LEU A 10 -24.45 25.42 -15.10
N LEU A 11 -24.26 25.93 -13.87
CA LEU A 11 -23.07 25.61 -13.10
C LEU A 11 -23.11 24.11 -12.83
N ALA A 12 -22.40 23.33 -13.65
CA ALA A 12 -22.01 21.99 -13.27
C ALA A 12 -21.00 22.14 -12.12
N ALA A 13 -21.48 21.96 -10.89
CA ALA A 13 -20.60 21.70 -9.76
C ALA A 13 -19.84 20.42 -10.09
N ALA A 14 -18.58 20.56 -10.50
CA ALA A 14 -17.68 19.43 -10.59
C ALA A 14 -17.63 18.79 -9.19
N PRO A 15 -18.01 17.51 -9.02
CA PRO A 15 -17.71 16.83 -7.78
C PRO A 15 -16.19 16.77 -7.71
N GLY A 16 -15.60 17.63 -6.89
CA GLY A 16 -14.21 17.49 -6.50
C GLY A 16 -14.02 16.06 -6.05
N LEU A 17 -13.02 15.38 -6.61
CA LEU A 17 -12.46 14.16 -6.05
C LEU A 17 -12.01 14.48 -4.62
N ARG A 18 -12.93 14.41 -3.66
CA ARG A 18 -12.55 14.08 -2.29
C ARG A 18 -12.04 12.65 -2.38
N ALA A 19 -10.73 12.49 -2.21
CA ALA A 19 -10.19 11.24 -1.73
C ALA A 19 -11.14 10.72 -0.64
N GLN A 20 -11.56 9.45 -0.72
CA GLN A 20 -12.41 8.88 0.32
C GLN A 20 -11.69 9.10 1.66
N ASP A 21 -12.18 10.07 2.43
CA ASP A 21 -11.61 10.42 3.72
C ASP A 21 -11.85 9.22 4.62
N GLY A 22 -10.78 8.44 4.83
CA GLY A 22 -10.85 7.20 5.59
C GLY A 22 -11.48 7.37 6.97
N GLU A 23 -12.01 6.28 7.51
CA GLU A 23 -12.64 6.23 8.82
C GLU A 23 -11.59 6.39 9.93
N VAL A 24 -11.79 7.30 10.88
CA VAL A 24 -10.93 7.39 12.07
C VAL A 24 -11.33 6.27 13.04
N ARG A 25 -10.36 5.46 13.45
CA ARG A 25 -10.53 4.35 14.38
C ARG A 25 -9.51 4.44 15.52
N THR A 26 -9.85 3.77 16.61
CA THR A 26 -8.97 3.65 17.77
C THR A 26 -8.77 2.18 18.12
N LEU A 27 -7.52 1.76 18.21
CA LEU A 27 -7.14 0.46 18.73
C LEU A 27 -6.72 0.61 20.20
N GLN A 28 -7.41 -0.12 21.08
CA GLN A 28 -6.98 -0.30 22.46
C GLN A 28 -5.99 -1.46 22.51
N VAL A 29 -4.75 -1.18 22.93
CA VAL A 29 -3.73 -2.21 23.19
C VAL A 29 -3.69 -2.48 24.69
N GLU A 30 -3.69 -3.75 25.08
CA GLU A 30 -3.69 -4.15 26.49
C GLU A 30 -2.44 -3.60 27.20
N GLY A 31 -2.64 -2.88 28.30
CA GLY A 31 -1.54 -2.29 29.09
C GLY A 31 -0.83 -1.10 28.43
N GLU A 32 -1.33 -0.58 27.30
CA GLU A 32 -0.67 0.49 26.55
C GLU A 32 -1.63 1.63 26.18
N ALA A 33 -1.06 2.71 25.62
CA ALA A 33 -1.81 3.85 25.13
C ALA A 33 -2.69 3.48 23.91
N ARG A 34 -3.79 4.21 23.75
CA ARG A 34 -4.68 4.11 22.57
C ARG A 34 -3.94 4.52 21.30
N ILE A 35 -4.10 3.74 20.24
CA ILE A 35 -3.58 4.07 18.91
C ILE A 35 -4.75 4.59 18.07
N GLU A 36 -4.76 5.89 17.79
CA GLU A 36 -5.67 6.48 16.81
C GLU A 36 -5.06 6.35 15.41
N TYR A 37 -5.85 5.94 14.44
CA TYR A 37 -5.43 5.81 13.05
C TYR A 37 -6.60 6.05 12.11
N ARG A 38 -6.30 6.37 10.85
CA ARG A 38 -7.31 6.45 9.78
C ARG A 38 -7.23 5.21 8.91
N LEU A 39 -8.38 4.56 8.70
CA LEU A 39 -8.55 3.38 7.86
C LEU A 39 -9.11 3.78 6.50
N ARG A 40 -8.44 3.36 5.43
CA ARG A 40 -8.93 3.47 4.05
C ARG A 40 -9.10 2.08 3.48
N THR A 41 -10.22 1.86 2.81
CA THR A 41 -10.45 0.65 2.02
C THR A 41 -10.17 0.94 0.56
N HIS A 42 -9.87 -0.12 -0.18
CA HIS A 42 -9.57 -0.06 -1.60
C HIS A 42 -10.51 -1.01 -2.35
N PRO A 43 -10.86 -0.74 -3.62
CA PRO A 43 -11.59 -1.70 -4.43
C PRO A 43 -10.79 -3.00 -4.58
N ALA A 44 -11.47 -4.12 -4.84
CA ALA A 44 -10.85 -5.45 -4.82
C ALA A 44 -9.72 -5.62 -5.86
N ASP A 45 -9.76 -4.83 -6.93
CA ASP A 45 -8.81 -4.80 -8.04
C ASP A 45 -7.80 -3.64 -7.93
N ALA A 46 -7.75 -2.94 -6.79
CA ALA A 46 -6.89 -1.77 -6.61
C ALA A 46 -5.40 -2.07 -6.84
N HIS A 47 -4.95 -3.31 -6.72
CA HIS A 47 -3.58 -3.74 -6.96
C HIS A 47 -3.24 -3.96 -8.44
N VAL A 48 -4.24 -4.04 -9.31
CA VAL A 48 -4.05 -4.22 -10.76
C VAL A 48 -3.34 -2.99 -11.35
N ILE A 49 -2.35 -3.22 -12.21
CA ILE A 49 -1.64 -2.16 -12.92
C ILE A 49 -2.40 -1.83 -14.20
N ALA A 50 -2.84 -0.57 -14.32
CA ALA A 50 -3.36 -0.05 -15.57
C ALA A 50 -2.19 0.32 -16.49
N LEU A 51 -2.01 -0.39 -17.60
CA LEU A 51 -0.88 -0.19 -18.53
C LEU A 51 -0.80 1.22 -19.14
N ALA A 52 -1.91 1.97 -19.14
CA ALA A 52 -2.00 3.31 -19.72
C ALA A 52 -1.46 4.42 -18.79
N VAL A 53 -1.12 4.12 -17.53
CA VAL A 53 -0.71 5.12 -16.54
C VAL A 53 0.69 4.77 -16.01
N ALA A 54 1.64 5.67 -16.19
CA ALA A 54 2.96 5.53 -15.60
C ALA A 54 2.85 5.55 -14.07
N LEU A 55 3.38 4.52 -13.40
CA LEU A 55 3.39 4.46 -11.94
C LEU A 55 4.44 5.43 -11.38
N ALA A 56 4.00 6.32 -10.51
CA ALA A 56 4.86 7.17 -9.69
C ALA A 56 4.59 6.86 -8.19
N PRO A 57 5.58 6.97 -7.30
CA PRO A 57 5.40 6.71 -5.87
C PRO A 57 4.70 7.87 -5.15
N ASP A 58 3.67 8.47 -5.75
CA ASP A 58 2.91 9.62 -5.21
C ASP A 58 1.84 9.21 -4.19
N THR A 59 1.53 7.93 -4.12
CA THR A 59 0.68 7.29 -3.11
C THR A 59 1.35 6.02 -2.60
N ALA A 60 0.99 5.57 -1.39
CA ALA A 60 1.50 4.30 -0.87
C ALA A 60 1.13 3.11 -1.78
N LEU A 61 -0.08 3.10 -2.33
CA LEU A 61 -0.52 2.07 -3.27
C LEU A 61 0.34 2.05 -4.54
N ASN A 62 0.57 3.20 -5.17
CA ASN A 62 1.40 3.25 -6.36
C ASN A 62 2.87 2.91 -6.05
N ALA A 63 3.39 3.35 -4.91
CA ALA A 63 4.72 2.97 -4.45
C ALA A 63 4.84 1.45 -4.25
N ALA A 64 3.82 0.80 -3.68
CA ALA A 64 3.77 -0.65 -3.52
C ALA A 64 3.70 -1.39 -4.86
N LYS A 65 2.87 -0.92 -5.80
CA LYS A 65 2.82 -1.48 -7.16
C LYS A 65 4.17 -1.36 -7.85
N LEU A 66 4.79 -0.18 -7.80
CA LEU A 66 6.08 0.07 -8.43
C LEU A 66 7.19 -0.80 -7.80
N LEU A 67 7.21 -0.90 -6.46
CA LEU A 67 8.12 -1.79 -5.73
C LEU A 67 7.94 -3.24 -6.16
N ASN A 68 6.71 -3.76 -6.12
CA ASN A 68 6.42 -5.16 -6.45
C ASN A 68 6.69 -5.47 -7.94
N LEU A 69 6.51 -4.48 -8.83
CA LEU A 69 6.84 -4.60 -10.26
C LEU A 69 8.35 -4.75 -10.46
N HIS A 70 9.17 -3.92 -9.80
CA HIS A 70 10.63 -4.06 -9.88
C HIS A 70 11.09 -5.40 -9.29
N LEU A 71 10.52 -5.80 -8.16
CA LEU A 71 10.87 -7.06 -7.51
C LEU A 71 10.47 -8.29 -8.35
N SER A 72 9.29 -8.28 -8.99
CA SER A 72 8.86 -9.37 -9.87
C SER A 72 9.66 -9.45 -11.17
N ALA A 73 10.26 -8.34 -11.60
CA ALA A 73 11.23 -8.32 -12.70
C ALA A 73 12.66 -8.74 -12.27
N GLY A 74 12.96 -8.75 -10.96
CA GLY A 74 14.29 -9.00 -10.43
C GLY A 74 15.21 -7.78 -10.39
N ASN A 75 14.65 -6.58 -10.55
CA ASN A 75 15.32 -5.28 -10.59
C ASN A 75 15.56 -4.76 -9.16
N LEU A 76 16.63 -5.26 -8.53
CA LEU A 76 16.88 -5.03 -7.10
C LEU A 76 17.26 -3.59 -6.77
N GLU A 77 17.99 -2.92 -7.66
CA GLU A 77 18.49 -1.56 -7.44
C GLU A 77 17.33 -0.56 -7.45
N GLU A 78 16.43 -0.69 -8.43
CA GLU A 78 15.22 0.11 -8.57
C GLU A 78 14.24 -0.14 -7.42
N ALA A 79 14.07 -1.40 -7.00
CA ALA A 79 13.27 -1.74 -5.83
C ALA A 79 13.87 -1.14 -4.55
N ALA A 80 15.20 -1.19 -4.40
CA ALA A 80 15.89 -0.64 -3.24
C ALA A 80 15.84 0.88 -3.19
N ALA A 81 15.87 1.57 -4.34
CA ALA A 81 15.74 3.02 -4.43
C ALA A 81 14.39 3.53 -3.88
N LEU A 82 13.37 2.68 -3.80
CA LEU A 82 12.07 2.98 -3.20
C LEU A 82 12.02 2.79 -1.68
N SER A 83 13.16 2.80 -0.99
CA SER A 83 13.27 2.66 0.47
C SER A 83 13.89 3.90 1.13
N THR A 84 13.55 4.14 2.39
CA THR A 84 14.27 5.12 3.24
C THR A 84 15.68 4.68 3.59
N SER A 85 16.06 3.42 3.32
CA SER A 85 17.42 2.91 3.48
C SER A 85 17.84 2.04 2.27
N PRO A 86 18.12 2.66 1.10
CA PRO A 86 18.31 1.92 -0.15
C PRO A 86 19.44 0.91 -0.11
N LYS A 87 20.61 1.29 0.44
CA LYS A 87 21.75 0.38 0.53
C LYS A 87 21.41 -0.87 1.33
N ARG A 88 20.81 -0.70 2.51
CA ARG A 88 20.43 -1.82 3.37
C ARG A 88 19.34 -2.68 2.73
N ARG A 89 18.37 -2.04 2.06
CA ARG A 89 17.31 -2.75 1.34
C ARG A 89 17.89 -3.61 0.22
N PHE A 90 18.83 -3.10 -0.55
CA PHE A 90 19.51 -3.86 -1.59
C PHE A 90 20.19 -5.12 -1.04
N GLU A 91 20.97 -4.98 0.04
CA GLU A 91 21.62 -6.12 0.71
C GLU A 91 20.61 -7.20 1.10
N VAL A 92 19.52 -6.81 1.77
CA VAL A 92 18.47 -7.76 2.20
C VAL A 92 17.79 -8.44 1.01
N LEU A 93 17.51 -7.71 -0.07
CA LEU A 93 16.90 -8.28 -1.27
C LEU A 93 17.87 -9.22 -2.00
N GLN A 94 19.16 -8.89 -2.04
CA GLN A 94 20.20 -9.72 -2.63
C GLN A 94 20.34 -11.03 -1.84
N ASP A 95 20.45 -10.95 -0.51
CA ASP A 95 20.52 -12.12 0.38
C ASP A 95 19.31 -13.02 0.20
N TYR A 96 18.10 -12.43 0.14
CA TYR A 96 16.88 -13.20 -0.06
C TYR A 96 16.87 -13.89 -1.42
N ARG A 97 17.19 -13.16 -2.51
CA ARG A 97 17.28 -13.72 -3.86
C ARG A 97 18.30 -14.86 -3.94
N GLN A 98 19.44 -14.74 -3.27
CA GLN A 98 20.43 -15.81 -3.20
C GLN A 98 19.89 -17.04 -2.44
N SER A 99 19.12 -16.84 -1.37
CA SER A 99 18.59 -17.93 -0.55
C SER A 99 17.52 -18.77 -1.26
N VAL A 100 16.65 -18.15 -2.07
CA VAL A 100 15.53 -18.84 -2.73
C VAL A 100 15.76 -19.11 -4.22
N GLY A 101 16.74 -18.44 -4.82
CA GLY A 101 16.96 -18.45 -6.27
C GLY A 101 16.18 -17.37 -7.01
N ALA A 102 16.69 -16.97 -8.18
CA ALA A 102 16.16 -15.81 -8.91
C ALA A 102 14.70 -15.97 -9.37
N GLU A 103 14.32 -17.17 -9.84
CA GLU A 103 12.98 -17.40 -10.36
C GLU A 103 11.94 -17.49 -9.24
N GLU A 104 12.29 -18.15 -8.13
CA GLU A 104 11.43 -18.19 -6.95
C GLU A 104 11.26 -16.79 -6.35
N PHE A 105 12.33 -15.99 -6.29
CA PHE A 105 12.26 -14.59 -5.86
C PHE A 105 11.25 -13.81 -6.69
N LYS A 106 11.35 -13.86 -8.03
CA LYS A 106 10.41 -13.17 -8.93
C LYS A 106 8.98 -13.66 -8.71
N ARG A 107 8.78 -14.98 -8.60
CA ARG A 107 7.47 -15.60 -8.36
C ARG A 107 6.83 -15.11 -7.06
N VAL A 108 7.61 -15.03 -5.97
CA VAL A 108 7.13 -14.54 -4.68
C VAL A 108 6.61 -13.10 -4.77
N PHE A 109 7.27 -12.22 -5.53
CA PHE A 109 6.80 -10.84 -5.65
C PHE A 109 5.73 -10.65 -6.74
N ALA A 110 5.72 -11.49 -7.77
CA ALA A 110 4.66 -11.50 -8.78
C ALA A 110 3.27 -11.78 -8.20
N GLN A 111 3.19 -12.55 -7.10
CA GLN A 111 1.92 -12.89 -6.46
C GLN A 111 1.10 -11.65 -6.06
N TYR A 112 1.72 -10.50 -5.79
CA TYR A 112 1.00 -9.27 -5.42
C TYR A 112 0.11 -8.74 -6.54
N PHE A 113 0.26 -9.24 -7.77
CA PHE A 113 -0.60 -8.93 -8.93
C PHE A 113 -1.57 -10.05 -9.29
N ASP A 114 -1.57 -11.17 -8.54
CA ASP A 114 -2.56 -12.24 -8.73
C ASP A 114 -3.96 -11.70 -8.39
N LEU A 115 -4.95 -12.02 -9.24
CA LEU A 115 -6.34 -11.59 -9.07
C LEU A 115 -7.01 -12.24 -7.84
N ALA A 116 -6.47 -13.35 -7.35
CA ALA A 116 -6.95 -13.99 -6.12
C ALA A 116 -6.48 -13.26 -4.85
N ASN A 117 -5.42 -12.46 -4.96
CA ASN A 117 -4.87 -11.63 -3.89
C ASN A 117 -5.52 -10.24 -3.94
N ARG A 118 -5.53 -9.54 -2.80
CA ARG A 118 -6.13 -8.19 -2.73
C ARG A 118 -5.51 -7.35 -1.64
N LEU A 119 -5.59 -6.03 -1.83
CA LEU A 119 -5.33 -5.04 -0.79
C LEU A 119 -6.58 -4.90 0.07
N LEU A 120 -6.51 -5.29 1.34
CA LEU A 120 -7.64 -5.18 2.28
C LEU A 120 -7.83 -3.76 2.79
N ALA A 121 -6.72 -3.13 3.17
CA ALA A 121 -6.75 -1.87 3.89
C ALA A 121 -5.46 -1.07 3.72
N GLU A 122 -5.60 0.24 3.82
CA GLU A 122 -4.53 1.18 4.09
C GLU A 122 -4.78 1.83 5.46
N VAL A 123 -3.84 1.66 6.38
CA VAL A 123 -3.85 2.27 7.71
C VAL A 123 -2.91 3.47 7.71
N VAL A 124 -3.39 4.60 8.21
CA VAL A 124 -2.70 5.88 8.19
C VAL A 124 -2.46 6.40 9.61
N ILE A 125 -1.20 6.68 9.94
CA ILE A 125 -0.78 7.39 11.16
C ILE A 125 0.20 8.49 10.71
N ASP A 126 -0.19 9.75 10.85
CA ASP A 126 0.55 10.91 10.34
C ASP A 126 0.96 10.75 8.86
N ARG A 127 2.26 10.76 8.57
CA ARG A 127 2.87 10.53 7.25
C ARG A 127 3.17 9.07 6.95
N HIS A 128 2.90 8.18 7.89
CA HIS A 128 3.14 6.75 7.74
C HIS A 128 1.90 6.05 7.21
N ARG A 129 2.14 4.99 6.42
CA ARG A 129 1.11 4.14 5.85
C ARG A 129 1.46 2.69 6.08
N LEU A 130 0.47 1.87 6.33
CA LEU A 130 0.56 0.41 6.27
C LEU A 130 -0.44 -0.05 5.24
N LEU A 131 0.03 -0.74 4.21
CA LEU A 131 -0.82 -1.51 3.30
C LEU A 131 -0.93 -2.93 3.82
N ILE A 132 -2.16 -3.41 4.01
CA ILE A 132 -2.47 -4.75 4.49
C ILE A 132 -3.00 -5.57 3.31
N TRP A 133 -2.22 -6.57 2.93
CA TRP A 133 -2.50 -7.47 1.81
C TRP A 133 -3.06 -8.79 2.34
N GLU A 134 -4.11 -9.29 1.69
CA GLU A 134 -4.50 -10.69 1.81
C GLU A 134 -3.88 -11.46 0.64
N LEU A 135 -2.93 -12.34 0.98
CA LEU A 135 -2.26 -13.20 0.02
C LEU A 135 -2.77 -14.63 0.20
N ARG A 136 -3.38 -15.18 -0.86
CA ARG A 136 -3.80 -16.57 -0.94
C ARG A 136 -2.58 -17.47 -0.88
N GLY A 137 -2.66 -18.50 -0.06
CA GLY A 137 -1.67 -19.57 -0.06
C GLY A 137 -1.75 -20.38 -1.35
N ALA A 138 -0.67 -21.13 -1.64
CA ALA A 138 -0.70 -22.18 -2.66
C ALA A 138 -1.80 -23.21 -2.34
N ALA A 139 -2.24 -23.98 -3.34
CA ALA A 139 -3.39 -24.88 -3.26
C ALA A 139 -3.48 -25.64 -1.90
N GLY A 140 -4.51 -25.30 -1.11
CA GLY A 140 -4.80 -25.90 0.21
C GLY A 140 -4.23 -25.15 1.43
N ALA A 141 -3.36 -24.16 1.24
CA ALA A 141 -2.86 -23.32 2.32
C ALA A 141 -3.82 -22.14 2.62
N PRO A 142 -4.01 -21.77 3.89
CA PRO A 142 -4.84 -20.64 4.25
C PRO A 142 -4.26 -19.33 3.70
N SER A 143 -5.13 -18.36 3.50
CA SER A 143 -4.69 -17.00 3.16
C SER A 143 -3.95 -16.40 4.36
N HIS A 144 -2.98 -15.52 4.11
CA HIS A 144 -2.23 -14.85 5.16
C HIS A 144 -2.17 -13.34 4.92
N LEU A 145 -2.03 -12.59 6.01
CA LEU A 145 -1.93 -11.14 5.97
C LEU A 145 -0.47 -10.68 5.91
N ALA A 146 -0.11 -9.99 4.82
CA ALA A 146 1.17 -9.33 4.64
C ALA A 146 1.04 -7.81 4.82
N GLY A 147 2.08 -7.18 5.37
CA GLY A 147 2.11 -5.74 5.61
C GLY A 147 3.28 -5.08 4.89
N GLN A 148 3.01 -3.99 4.17
CA GLN A 148 4.04 -3.11 3.62
C GLN A 148 3.94 -1.73 4.27
N TYR A 149 5.03 -1.25 4.86
CA TYR A 149 5.08 0.00 5.59
C TYR A 149 5.70 1.07 4.71
N PHE A 150 5.02 2.21 4.55
CA PHE A 150 5.52 3.35 3.80
C PHE A 150 5.56 4.60 4.67
N ILE A 151 6.39 5.56 4.28
CA ILE A 151 6.42 6.90 4.83
C ILE A 151 6.49 7.92 3.69
N GLU A 152 5.74 9.01 3.83
CA GLU A 152 5.79 10.14 2.92
C GLU A 152 7.01 11.03 3.20
N VAL A 153 7.86 11.21 2.19
CA VAL A 153 9.05 12.07 2.18
C VAL A 153 9.01 12.88 0.88
N ASP A 154 8.96 14.21 1.00
CA ASP A 154 8.95 15.15 -0.13
C ASP A 154 7.91 14.81 -1.22
N GLY A 155 6.69 14.47 -0.80
CA GLY A 155 5.57 14.13 -1.69
C GLY A 155 5.67 12.75 -2.34
N LYS A 156 6.64 11.91 -1.93
CA LYS A 156 6.81 10.53 -2.39
C LYS A 156 6.67 9.55 -1.23
N TYR A 157 6.14 8.37 -1.51
CA TYR A 157 6.04 7.28 -0.55
C TYR A 157 7.20 6.32 -0.74
N LEU A 158 8.00 6.15 0.31
CA LEU A 158 9.11 5.21 0.36
C LEU A 158 8.82 4.11 1.36
N LEU A 159 9.31 2.90 1.08
CA LEU A 159 9.28 1.78 2.01
C LEU A 159 10.02 2.19 3.29
N ASN A 160 9.32 2.12 4.41
CA ASN A 160 9.81 2.59 5.69
C ASN A 160 10.64 1.50 6.38
N ASP A 161 11.95 1.51 6.12
CA ASP A 161 12.90 0.56 6.69
C ASP A 161 13.58 1.05 7.97
N VAL A 162 13.44 2.34 8.28
CA VAL A 162 13.96 2.94 9.50
C VAL A 162 12.93 2.75 10.62
N PRO A 163 13.32 2.18 11.79
CA PRO A 163 12.44 2.10 12.95
C PRO A 163 11.92 3.48 13.38
N SER A 164 10.63 3.56 13.71
CA SER A 164 10.02 4.77 14.29
C SER A 164 8.87 4.41 15.23
N PRO A 165 8.47 5.29 16.17
CA PRO A 165 7.30 5.06 17.02
C PRO A 165 6.02 4.78 16.21
N ALA A 166 5.78 5.56 15.16
CA ALA A 166 4.62 5.36 14.27
C ALA A 166 4.68 4.01 13.53
N ARG A 167 5.86 3.56 13.08
CA ARG A 167 6.03 2.22 12.49
C ARG A 167 5.72 1.12 13.50
N SER A 168 6.13 1.28 14.75
CA SER A 168 5.79 0.35 15.83
C SER A 168 4.29 0.31 16.11
N GLN A 169 3.60 1.45 16.08
CA GLN A 169 2.14 1.51 16.20
C GLN A 169 1.45 0.82 15.01
N LEU A 170 1.88 1.08 13.77
CA LEU A 170 1.36 0.39 12.59
C LEU A 170 1.57 -1.12 12.67
N ARG A 171 2.71 -1.57 13.18
CA ARG A 171 2.97 -3.01 13.42
C ARG A 171 1.95 -3.62 14.38
N ARG A 172 1.61 -2.93 15.46
CA ARG A 172 0.56 -3.37 16.40
C ARG A 172 -0.82 -3.44 15.74
N VAL A 173 -1.13 -2.49 14.86
CA VAL A 173 -2.37 -2.56 14.06
C VAL A 173 -2.37 -3.81 13.17
N LEU A 174 -1.28 -4.10 12.45
CA LEU A 174 -1.15 -5.33 11.65
C LEU A 174 -1.28 -6.59 12.50
N GLU A 175 -0.68 -6.62 13.68
CA GLU A 175 -0.80 -7.73 14.63
C GLU A 175 -2.25 -7.93 15.10
N ALA A 176 -2.99 -6.84 15.35
CA ALA A 176 -4.40 -6.91 15.68
C ALA A 176 -5.24 -7.46 14.51
N TYR A 177 -4.97 -7.05 13.26
CA TYR A 177 -5.57 -7.65 12.06
C TYR A 177 -5.32 -9.16 11.99
N ARG A 178 -4.06 -9.58 12.17
CA ARG A 178 -3.67 -11.00 12.15
C ARG A 178 -4.34 -11.83 13.25
N ALA A 179 -4.64 -11.21 14.39
CA ALA A 179 -5.31 -11.85 15.51
C ALA A 179 -6.86 -11.89 15.38
N GLY A 180 -7.44 -11.36 14.29
CA GLY A 180 -8.89 -11.16 14.18
C GLY A 180 -9.44 -10.08 15.13
N LYS A 181 -8.53 -9.28 15.69
CA LYS A 181 -8.72 -8.06 16.51
C LYS A 181 -9.60 -7.01 15.83
N LEU A 182 -9.41 -6.92 14.52
CA LEU A 182 -9.91 -5.87 13.65
C LEU A 182 -10.49 -6.54 12.39
N PRO A 183 -11.58 -5.99 11.84
CA PRO A 183 -12.20 -6.48 10.61
C PRO A 183 -11.36 -6.16 9.38
#